data_AF-A0A095BZG4-F1
#
_entry.id   AF-A0A095BZG4-F1
#
_cell.length_a   1.000
_cell.length_b   1.000
_cell.length_c   1.000
_cell.angle_alpha   90.00
_cell.angle_beta   90.00
_cell.angle_gamma   90.00
#
_symmetry.space_group_name_H-M   'P 1'
#
loop_
_entity.id
_entity.type
_entity.pdbx_description
1 polymer ?
#
loop_
_entity_poly.entity_id
_entity_poly.type
_entity_poly.pdbx_seq_one_letter_code
_entity_poly.pdbx_strand_id
1 'polypeptide(L)'
;MNADTHLNDLSLRLLGRAFDELDSEENRVVQAIAKRAPSSRDAADIGDAQASMGDRLADKVAAVGGSWGFIIVFSLVLLGWMLLNSEVLEHFGLAFDPYPFIFLNLMLSTLAAVQAPIIMMSQNRQAAKDRLTASVDYEINLRAELEIMRLHEKLDQMRIAELAAKIDALCARMDGEGE
;
A
#
# COMPACT_ATOMS: atom_id res chain seq x y z
N MET A 1 -25.30 -26.49 -11.78
CA MET A 1 -24.50 -26.47 -10.53
C MET A 1 -24.37 -25.01 -10.14
N ASN A 2 -24.88 -24.59 -8.99
CA ASN A 2 -25.00 -23.16 -8.66
C ASN A 2 -23.64 -22.54 -8.36
N ALA A 3 -23.47 -21.26 -8.70
CA ALA A 3 -22.24 -20.51 -8.42
C ALA A 3 -21.93 -20.48 -6.91
N ASP A 4 -22.96 -20.33 -6.08
CA ASP A 4 -22.87 -20.30 -4.62
C ASP A 4 -22.38 -21.66 -4.05
N THR A 5 -22.81 -22.77 -4.66
CA THR A 5 -22.35 -24.12 -4.27
C THR A 5 -20.86 -24.31 -4.58
N HIS A 6 -20.38 -23.77 -5.70
CA HIS A 6 -18.97 -23.81 -6.06
C HIS A 6 -18.11 -22.90 -5.17
N LEU A 7 -18.61 -21.71 -4.80
CA LEU A 7 -17.94 -20.82 -3.85
C LEU A 7 -17.83 -21.45 -2.46
N ASN A 8 -18.88 -22.12 -1.98
CA ASN A 8 -18.89 -22.78 -0.67
C ASN A 8 -18.01 -24.05 -0.61
N ASP A 9 -17.97 -24.86 -1.67
CA ASP A 9 -16.98 -25.95 -1.79
C ASP A 9 -15.54 -25.39 -1.82
N LEU A 10 -15.31 -24.24 -2.47
CA LEU A 10 -13.99 -23.60 -2.51
C LEU A 10 -13.59 -23.04 -1.14
N SER A 11 -14.49 -22.38 -0.41
CA SER A 11 -14.20 -21.86 0.94
C SER A 11 -13.92 -22.97 1.94
N LEU A 12 -14.73 -24.03 1.94
CA LEU A 12 -14.54 -25.19 2.81
C LEU A 12 -13.19 -25.88 2.54
N ARG A 13 -12.77 -25.99 1.27
CA ARG A 13 -11.46 -26.57 0.89
C ARG A 13 -10.25 -25.68 1.15
N LEU A 14 -10.42 -24.36 1.21
CA LEU A 14 -9.31 -23.41 1.39
C LEU A 14 -9.16 -22.97 2.84
N LEU A 15 -10.27 -22.66 3.51
CA LEU A 15 -10.32 -21.99 4.81
C LEU A 15 -11.01 -22.84 5.89
N GLY A 16 -11.58 -24.00 5.53
CA GLY A 16 -12.28 -24.88 6.46
C GLY A 16 -13.62 -24.34 6.99
N ARG A 17 -14.12 -23.23 6.43
CA ARG A 17 -15.35 -22.53 6.84
C ARG A 17 -16.32 -22.37 5.67
N ALA A 18 -17.60 -22.23 5.99
CA ALA A 18 -18.62 -21.98 4.99
C ALA A 18 -18.53 -20.53 4.45
N PHE A 19 -18.90 -20.31 3.19
CA PHE A 19 -18.75 -19.00 2.52
C PHE A 19 -19.55 -17.88 3.20
N ASP A 20 -20.65 -18.22 3.85
CA ASP A 20 -21.50 -17.34 4.65
C ASP A 20 -20.92 -16.98 6.04
N GLU A 21 -19.89 -17.69 6.50
CA GLU A 21 -19.16 -17.39 7.76
C GLU A 21 -17.88 -16.56 7.53
N LEU A 22 -17.50 -16.33 6.28
CA LEU A 22 -16.31 -15.57 5.90
C LEU A 22 -16.51 -14.06 6.06
N ASP A 23 -15.47 -13.36 6.50
CA ASP A 23 -15.47 -11.88 6.46
C ASP A 23 -15.49 -11.38 5.00
N SER A 24 -15.95 -10.14 4.84
CA SER A 24 -15.96 -9.36 3.62
C SER A 24 -14.66 -9.43 2.80
N GLU A 25 -13.48 -9.41 3.44
CA GLU A 25 -12.20 -9.56 2.75
C GLU A 25 -11.93 -11.02 2.33
N GLU A 26 -12.11 -12.00 3.21
CA GLU A 26 -11.97 -13.45 2.88
C GLU A 26 -12.87 -13.85 1.70
N ASN A 27 -14.09 -13.32 1.67
CA ASN A 27 -15.06 -13.50 0.59
C ASN A 27 -14.60 -12.90 -0.76
N ARG A 28 -13.86 -11.77 -0.74
CA ARG A 28 -13.26 -11.21 -1.95
C ARG A 28 -12.14 -12.11 -2.48
N VAL A 29 -11.27 -12.63 -1.61
CA VAL A 29 -10.19 -13.56 -1.99
C VAL A 29 -10.76 -14.83 -2.64
N VAL A 30 -11.75 -15.46 -2.01
CA VAL A 30 -12.39 -16.68 -2.55
C VAL A 30 -13.06 -16.40 -3.90
N GLN A 31 -13.74 -15.26 -4.06
CA GLN A 31 -14.29 -14.86 -5.36
C GLN A 31 -13.23 -14.53 -6.42
N ALA A 32 -12.12 -13.88 -6.06
CA ALA A 32 -11.05 -13.53 -6.99
C ALA A 32 -10.33 -14.79 -7.51
N ILE A 33 -10.08 -15.75 -6.61
CA ILE A 33 -9.57 -17.09 -6.96
C ILE A 33 -10.57 -17.82 -7.86
N ALA A 34 -11.86 -17.85 -7.52
CA ALA A 34 -12.89 -18.51 -8.31
C ALA A 34 -13.06 -17.91 -9.72
N LYS A 35 -12.94 -16.59 -9.85
CA LYS A 35 -13.08 -15.86 -11.12
C LYS A 35 -11.79 -15.83 -11.97
N ARG A 36 -10.65 -16.32 -11.45
CA ARG A 36 -9.31 -16.12 -12.03
C ARG A 36 -9.06 -14.64 -12.42
N ALA A 37 -9.53 -13.71 -11.59
CA ALA A 37 -9.42 -12.29 -11.89
C ALA A 37 -7.94 -11.86 -11.94
N PRO A 38 -7.58 -10.89 -12.81
CA PRO A 38 -6.23 -10.32 -12.84
C PRO A 38 -5.88 -9.68 -11.49
N SER A 39 -4.59 -9.68 -11.15
CA SER A 39 -4.10 -9.30 -9.83
C SER A 39 -4.11 -7.80 -9.58
N SER A 40 -4.16 -7.41 -8.29
CA SER A 40 -3.61 -6.23 -7.58
C SER A 40 -3.41 -4.90 -8.34
N ARG A 41 -2.79 -4.93 -9.52
CA ARG A 41 -2.48 -3.79 -10.38
C ARG A 41 -3.71 -2.96 -10.77
N ASP A 42 -4.87 -3.59 -10.97
CA ASP A 42 -6.14 -2.88 -11.23
C ASP A 42 -6.59 -2.01 -10.03
N ALA A 43 -6.29 -2.40 -8.79
CA ALA A 43 -6.71 -1.65 -7.60
C ALA A 43 -5.98 -0.29 -7.48
N ALA A 44 -4.71 -0.24 -7.93
CA ALA A 44 -3.95 1.00 -7.98
C ALA A 44 -4.47 1.96 -9.07
N ASP A 45 -4.81 1.43 -10.26
CA ASP A 45 -5.38 2.23 -11.37
C ASP A 45 -6.76 2.82 -11.02
N ILE A 46 -7.62 2.07 -10.31
CA ILE A 46 -8.94 2.55 -9.88
C ILE A 46 -8.82 3.74 -8.90
N GLY A 47 -7.82 3.72 -8.01
CA GLY A 47 -7.59 4.79 -7.03
C GLY A 47 -7.14 6.12 -7.65
N ASP A 48 -6.24 6.07 -8.64
CA ASP A 48 -5.76 7.28 -9.32
C ASP A 48 -6.77 7.82 -10.34
N ALA A 49 -7.66 6.99 -10.88
CA ALA A 49 -8.73 7.40 -11.80
C ALA A 49 -9.80 8.31 -11.15
N GLN A 50 -9.96 8.29 -9.81
CA GLN A 50 -10.92 9.13 -9.07
C GLN A 50 -10.32 10.41 -8.46
N ALA A 51 -9.00 10.65 -8.58
CA ALA A 51 -8.35 11.81 -7.96
C ALA A 51 -8.86 13.14 -8.55
N SER A 52 -9.43 14.00 -7.69
CA SER A 52 -9.91 15.32 -8.11
C SER A 52 -8.76 16.22 -8.58
N MET A 53 -9.06 17.23 -9.39
CA MET A 53 -8.07 18.25 -9.78
C MET A 53 -7.46 18.94 -8.55
N GLY A 54 -8.23 19.07 -7.45
CA GLY A 54 -7.76 19.57 -6.17
C GLY A 54 -6.76 18.64 -5.49
N ASP A 55 -7.00 17.33 -5.48
CA ASP A 55 -6.07 16.35 -4.89
C ASP A 55 -4.72 16.35 -5.61
N ARG A 56 -4.77 16.33 -6.96
CA ARG A 56 -3.56 16.36 -7.80
C ARG A 56 -2.77 17.66 -7.67
N LEU A 57 -3.42 18.77 -7.30
CA LEU A 57 -2.75 20.02 -7.00
C LEU A 57 -2.15 20.00 -5.59
N ALA A 58 -2.89 19.51 -4.59
CA ALA A 58 -2.43 19.37 -3.22
C ALA A 58 -1.19 18.45 -3.13
N ASP A 59 -1.17 17.32 -3.84
CA ASP A 59 -0.01 16.42 -3.90
C ASP A 59 1.23 17.11 -4.50
N LYS A 60 1.07 17.89 -5.56
CA LYS A 60 2.18 18.67 -6.14
C LYS A 60 2.68 19.75 -5.19
N VAL A 61 1.78 20.45 -4.49
CA VAL A 61 2.15 21.48 -3.52
C VAL A 61 2.86 20.86 -2.31
N ALA A 62 2.39 19.71 -1.81
CA ALA A 62 3.05 18.97 -0.73
C ALA A 62 4.44 18.47 -1.13
N ALA A 63 4.57 17.88 -2.32
CA ALA A 63 5.86 17.39 -2.83
C ALA A 63 6.89 18.50 -3.08
N VAL A 64 6.45 19.68 -3.54
CA VAL A 64 7.33 20.85 -3.72
C VAL A 64 7.69 21.49 -2.37
N GLY A 65 6.72 21.67 -1.48
CA GLY A 65 6.92 22.28 -0.16
C GLY A 65 7.78 21.43 0.78
N GLY A 66 7.75 20.10 0.65
CA GLY A 66 8.59 19.17 1.41
C GLY A 66 10.02 18.99 0.88
N SER A 67 10.40 19.65 -0.22
CA SER A 67 11.73 19.50 -0.81
C SER A 67 12.80 20.32 -0.07
N TRP A 68 13.93 19.69 0.24
CA TRP A 68 15.12 20.36 0.80
C TRP A 68 15.57 21.58 -0.02
N GLY A 69 15.45 21.52 -1.35
CA GLY A 69 15.78 22.65 -2.23
C GLY A 69 14.84 23.85 -2.03
N PHE A 70 13.55 23.60 -1.81
CA PHE A 70 12.57 24.65 -1.52
C PHE A 70 12.87 25.32 -0.18
N ILE A 71 13.17 24.53 0.87
CA ILE A 71 13.52 25.04 2.20
C ILE A 71 14.74 25.98 2.14
N ILE A 72 15.79 25.60 1.40
CA ILE A 72 17.00 26.42 1.24
C ILE A 72 16.69 27.73 0.51
N VAL A 73 16.01 27.68 -0.64
CA VAL A 73 15.67 28.89 -1.43
C VAL A 73 14.75 29.81 -0.64
N PHE A 74 13.73 29.26 0.04
CA PHE A 74 12.81 30.02 0.87
C PHE A 74 13.55 30.73 2.03
N SER A 75 14.46 30.02 2.70
CA SER A 75 15.29 30.61 3.77
C SER A 75 16.19 31.74 3.26
N LEU A 76 16.80 31.58 2.08
CA LEU A 76 17.61 32.63 1.45
C LEU A 76 16.78 33.87 1.07
N VAL A 77 15.54 33.69 0.60
CA VAL A 77 14.62 34.79 0.30
C VAL A 77 14.22 35.54 1.58
N LEU A 78 13.92 34.83 2.68
CA LEU A 78 13.61 35.47 3.97
C LEU A 78 14.81 36.27 4.51
N LEU A 79 16.01 35.68 4.51
CA LEU A 79 17.23 36.38 4.95
C LEU A 79 17.53 37.59 4.05
N GLY A 80 17.38 37.45 2.73
CA GLY A 80 17.52 38.56 1.79
C GLY A 80 16.51 39.69 2.03
N TRP A 81 15.26 39.36 2.37
CA TRP A 81 14.23 40.35 2.72
C TRP A 81 14.55 41.09 4.02
N MET A 82 15.02 40.37 5.06
CA MET A 82 15.44 40.97 6.32
C MET A 82 16.63 41.92 6.13
N LEU A 83 17.68 41.47 5.42
CA LEU A 83 18.85 42.30 5.12
C LEU A 83 18.50 43.53 4.28
N LEU A 84 17.64 43.38 3.26
CA LEU A 84 17.21 44.51 2.43
C LEU A 84 16.41 45.54 3.23
N ASN A 85 15.52 45.12 4.13
CA ASN A 85 14.76 46.05 4.97
C ASN A 85 15.64 46.75 6.02
N SER A 86 16.53 46.02 6.71
CA SER A 86 17.36 46.58 7.80
C SER A 86 18.64 47.29 7.35
N GLU A 87 19.34 46.83 6.32
CA GLU A 87 20.60 47.47 5.90
C GLU A 87 20.37 48.57 4.85
N VAL A 88 19.46 48.34 3.90
CA VAL A 88 19.23 49.28 2.79
C VAL A 88 18.09 50.23 3.12
N LEU A 89 16.89 49.70 3.38
CA LEU A 89 15.68 50.52 3.48
C LEU A 89 15.61 51.36 4.76
N GLU A 90 16.13 50.85 5.88
CA GLU A 90 16.29 51.60 7.13
C GLU A 90 17.31 52.75 6.97
N HIS A 91 18.43 52.51 6.27
CA HIS A 91 19.45 53.54 5.99
C HIS A 91 18.92 54.67 5.08
N PHE A 92 18.00 54.37 4.16
CA PHE A 92 17.31 55.36 3.33
C PHE A 92 16.04 55.96 3.96
N GLY A 93 15.69 55.60 5.20
CA GLY A 93 14.51 56.12 5.91
C GLY A 93 13.16 55.71 5.31
N LEU A 94 13.14 54.65 4.50
CA LEU A 94 11.97 54.13 3.77
C LEU A 94 11.65 52.68 4.19
N ALA A 95 11.98 52.30 5.43
CA ALA A 95 11.75 50.96 5.95
C ALA A 95 10.27 50.55 5.86
N PHE A 96 10.00 49.57 5.00
CA PHE A 96 8.65 49.06 4.73
C PHE A 96 8.21 48.04 5.79
N ASP A 97 9.15 47.19 6.23
CA ASP A 97 8.98 46.25 7.35
C ASP A 97 10.20 46.36 8.29
N PRO A 98 10.31 47.42 9.11
CA PRO A 98 11.41 47.56 10.08
C PRO A 98 11.34 46.49 11.17
N TYR A 99 12.46 46.24 11.84
CA TYR A 99 12.52 45.33 13.00
C TYR A 99 11.45 45.73 14.04
N PRO A 100 10.53 44.82 14.44
CA PRO A 100 10.65 43.36 14.48
C PRO A 100 9.97 42.58 13.31
N PHE A 101 9.84 43.15 12.12
CA PHE A 101 9.32 42.48 10.90
C PHE A 101 7.86 41.96 11.03
N ILE A 102 6.93 42.86 11.33
CA ILE A 102 5.52 42.53 11.57
C ILE A 102 4.85 41.97 10.31
N PHE A 103 5.18 42.48 9.12
CA PHE A 103 4.59 42.01 7.87
C PHE A 103 5.09 40.60 7.52
N LEU A 104 6.39 40.35 7.62
CA LEU A 104 6.98 39.03 7.44
C LEU A 104 6.41 38.01 8.42
N ASN A 105 6.22 38.39 9.70
CA ASN A 105 5.61 37.52 10.71
C ASN A 105 4.15 37.14 10.36
N LEU A 106 3.34 38.12 9.94
CA LEU A 106 1.96 37.89 9.50
C LEU A 106 1.90 36.97 8.28
N MET A 107 2.79 37.16 7.30
CA MET A 107 2.88 36.33 6.10
C MET A 107 3.26 34.89 6.43
N LEU A 108 4.27 34.67 7.29
CA LEU A 108 4.69 33.34 7.73
C LEU A 108 3.59 32.63 8.54
N SER A 109 2.91 33.35 9.44
CA SER A 109 1.80 32.80 10.22
C SER A 109 0.63 32.37 9.33
N THR A 110 0.30 33.16 8.30
CA THR A 110 -0.74 32.83 7.32
C THR A 110 -0.33 31.63 6.46
N LEU A 111 0.94 31.55 6.05
CA LEU A 111 1.49 30.42 5.30
C LEU A 111 1.41 29.11 6.10
N ALA A 112 1.83 29.13 7.37
CA ALA A 112 1.77 27.97 8.26
C ALA A 112 0.32 27.50 8.52
N ALA A 113 -0.61 28.44 8.71
CA ALA A 113 -2.03 28.14 8.90
C ALA A 113 -2.67 27.45 7.68
N VAL A 114 -2.23 27.77 6.46
CA VAL A 114 -2.67 27.11 5.21
C VAL A 114 -1.92 25.78 4.98
N GLN A 115 -0.66 25.67 5.39
CA GLN A 115 0.12 24.43 5.26
C GLN A 115 -0.44 23.29 6.10
N ALA A 116 -0.82 23.53 7.36
CA ALA A 116 -1.30 22.49 8.27
C ALA A 116 -2.47 21.63 7.70
N PRO A 117 -3.57 22.20 7.17
CA PRO A 117 -4.64 21.40 6.57
C PRO A 117 -4.22 20.74 5.24
N ILE A 118 -3.35 21.35 4.42
CA ILE A 118 -2.85 20.72 3.19
C ILE A 118 -2.02 19.47 3.53
N ILE A 119 -1.15 19.56 4.53
CA ILE A 119 -0.37 18.42 5.04
C ILE A 119 -1.32 17.34 5.58
N MET A 120 -2.33 17.72 6.37
CA MET A 120 -3.32 16.77 6.91
C MET A 120 -4.13 16.08 5.81
N MET A 121 -4.54 16.80 4.75
CA MET A 121 -5.22 16.21 3.59
C MET A 121 -4.31 15.25 2.83
N SER A 122 -3.03 15.60 2.63
CA SER A 122 -2.03 14.74 2.01
C SER A 122 -1.78 13.47 2.84
N GLN A 123 -1.68 13.60 4.16
CA GLN A 123 -1.52 12.48 5.08
C GLN A 123 -2.75 11.56 5.09
N ASN A 124 -3.96 12.11 5.11
CA ASN A 124 -5.19 11.33 5.05
C ASN A 124 -5.33 10.58 3.70
N ARG A 125 -4.95 11.21 2.58
CA ARG A 125 -4.90 10.59 1.25
C ARG A 125 -3.83 9.49 1.17
N GLN A 126 -2.67 9.67 1.80
CA GLN A 126 -1.63 8.65 1.88
C GLN A 126 -2.05 7.46 2.76
N ALA A 127 -2.58 7.70 3.97
CA ALA A 127 -3.04 6.66 4.87
C ALA A 127 -4.18 5.81 4.27
N ALA A 128 -5.05 6.40 3.46
CA ALA A 128 -6.06 5.66 2.70
C ALA A 128 -5.44 4.74 1.63
N LYS A 129 -4.41 5.20 0.91
CA LYS A 129 -3.64 4.37 -0.04
C LYS A 129 -2.89 3.26 0.69
N ASP A 130 -2.19 3.56 1.78
CA ASP A 130 -1.42 2.59 2.58
C ASP A 130 -2.32 1.47 3.13
N ARG A 131 -3.53 1.82 3.62
CA ARG A 131 -4.53 0.84 4.07
C ARG A 131 -5.01 -0.09 2.94
N LEU A 132 -5.23 0.44 1.73
CA LEU A 132 -5.63 -0.36 0.57
C LEU A 132 -4.50 -1.30 0.14
N THR A 133 -3.27 -0.81 0.09
CA THR A 133 -2.07 -1.63 -0.19
C THR A 133 -1.96 -2.77 0.82
N ALA A 134 -2.10 -2.48 2.12
CA ALA A 134 -2.04 -3.49 3.17
C ALA A 134 -3.12 -4.58 3.05
N SER A 135 -4.36 -4.25 2.63
CA SER A 135 -5.40 -5.26 2.38
C SER A 135 -5.07 -6.15 1.17
N VAL A 136 -4.48 -5.58 0.11
CA VAL A 136 -4.10 -6.31 -1.10
C VAL A 136 -2.89 -7.21 -0.85
N ASP A 137 -1.89 -6.73 -0.10
CA ASP A 137 -0.73 -7.52 0.30
C ASP A 137 -1.14 -8.70 1.20
N TYR A 138 -2.10 -8.51 2.09
CA TYR A 138 -2.69 -9.58 2.89
C TYR A 138 -3.39 -10.64 2.02
N GLU A 139 -4.22 -10.25 1.05
CA GLU A 139 -4.85 -11.16 0.08
C GLU A 139 -3.81 -11.95 -0.72
N ILE A 140 -2.76 -11.30 -1.21
CA ILE A 140 -1.67 -11.94 -1.95
C ILE A 140 -0.94 -12.96 -1.07
N ASN A 141 -0.62 -12.60 0.17
CA ASN A 141 0.09 -13.48 1.10
C ASN A 141 -0.75 -14.71 1.47
N LEU A 142 -2.03 -14.53 1.80
CA LEU A 142 -2.97 -15.62 2.08
C LEU A 142 -3.09 -16.58 0.87
N ARG A 143 -3.21 -16.02 -0.34
CA ARG A 143 -3.25 -16.82 -1.56
C ARG A 143 -1.96 -17.62 -1.80
N ALA A 144 -0.79 -17.01 -1.55
CA ALA A 144 0.49 -17.69 -1.66
C ALA A 144 0.63 -18.83 -0.64
N GLU A 145 0.18 -18.63 0.61
CA GLU A 145 0.17 -19.66 1.65
C GLU A 145 -0.71 -20.86 1.26
N LEU A 146 -1.92 -20.61 0.74
CA LEU A 146 -2.83 -21.64 0.24
C LEU A 146 -2.26 -22.41 -0.97
N GLU A 147 -1.50 -21.74 -1.84
CA GLU A 147 -0.81 -22.38 -2.96
C GLU A 147 0.37 -23.25 -2.49
N ILE A 148 1.13 -22.79 -1.49
CA ILE A 148 2.20 -23.58 -0.84
C ILE A 148 1.63 -24.82 -0.15
N MET A 149 0.54 -24.71 0.61
CA MET A 149 -0.12 -25.86 1.24
C MET A 149 -0.55 -26.92 0.21
N ARG A 150 -1.15 -26.48 -0.91
CA ARG A 150 -1.54 -27.38 -2.02
C ARG A 150 -0.36 -28.02 -2.74
N LEU A 151 0.79 -27.34 -2.81
CA LEU A 151 2.03 -27.92 -3.34
C LEU A 151 2.61 -28.96 -2.37
N HIS A 152 2.53 -28.72 -1.05
CA HIS A 152 2.96 -29.66 -0.02
C HIS A 152 2.13 -30.95 -0.07
N GLU A 153 0.80 -30.84 -0.09
CA GLU A 153 -0.12 -31.98 -0.17
C GLU A 153 0.16 -32.86 -1.40
N LYS A 154 0.39 -32.25 -2.57
CA LYS A 154 0.77 -32.98 -3.79
C LYS A 154 2.14 -33.65 -3.68
N LEU A 155 3.10 -33.00 -3.02
CA LEU A 155 4.44 -33.55 -2.82
C LEU A 155 4.40 -34.76 -1.88
N ASP A 156 3.59 -34.70 -0.82
CA ASP A 156 3.37 -35.83 0.09
C ASP A 156 2.66 -36.98 -0.60
N GLN A 157 1.61 -36.72 -1.39
CA GLN A 157 0.95 -37.74 -2.22
C GLN A 157 1.93 -38.45 -3.17
N MET A 158 2.81 -37.70 -3.85
CA MET A 158 3.84 -38.27 -4.72
C MET A 158 4.88 -39.09 -3.92
N ARG A 159 5.32 -38.60 -2.76
CA ARG A 159 6.26 -39.35 -1.88
C ARG A 159 5.65 -40.65 -1.37
N ILE A 160 4.39 -40.63 -0.93
CA ILE A 160 3.70 -41.83 -0.43
C ILE A 160 3.59 -42.87 -1.56
N ALA A 161 3.24 -42.45 -2.77
CA ALA A 161 3.19 -43.33 -3.94
C ALA A 161 4.58 -43.93 -4.29
N GLU A 162 5.65 -43.13 -4.24
CA GLU A 162 7.02 -43.61 -4.47
C GLU A 162 7.48 -44.59 -3.38
N LEU A 163 7.17 -44.32 -2.11
CA LEU A 163 7.49 -45.21 -0.99
C LEU A 163 6.75 -46.55 -1.10
N ALA A 164 5.45 -46.52 -1.41
CA ALA A 164 4.66 -47.74 -1.61
C ALA A 164 5.26 -48.61 -2.71
N ALA A 165 5.54 -48.04 -3.90
CA ALA A 165 6.15 -48.76 -5.01
C ALA A 165 7.54 -49.35 -4.67
N LYS A 166 8.33 -48.68 -3.82
CA LYS A 166 9.62 -49.21 -3.33
C LYS A 166 9.46 -50.35 -2.32
N ILE A 167 8.43 -50.30 -1.47
CA ILE A 167 8.12 -51.38 -0.52
C ILE A 167 7.66 -52.63 -1.29
N ASP A 168 6.74 -52.48 -2.23
CA ASP A 168 6.24 -53.59 -3.07
C ASP A 168 7.39 -54.29 -3.83
N ALA A 169 8.31 -53.51 -4.40
CA ALA A 169 9.49 -54.02 -5.09
C ALA A 169 10.50 -54.74 -4.18
N LEU A 170 10.57 -54.38 -2.89
CA LEU A 170 11.39 -55.08 -1.90
C LEU A 170 10.73 -56.38 -1.43
N CYS A 171 9.42 -56.38 -1.18
CA CYS A 171 8.68 -57.60 -0.85
C CYS A 171 8.80 -58.65 -1.97
N ALA A 172 8.56 -58.25 -3.23
CA ALA A 172 8.68 -59.15 -4.38
C ALA A 172 10.10 -59.73 -4.57
N ARG A 173 11.14 -59.01 -4.13
CA ARG A 173 12.52 -59.55 -4.09
C ARG A 173 12.75 -60.53 -2.95
N MET A 174 12.19 -60.29 -1.77
CA MET A 174 12.33 -61.20 -0.63
C MET A 174 11.60 -62.52 -0.87
N ASP A 175 10.41 -62.48 -1.48
CA ASP A 175 9.65 -63.68 -1.84
C ASP A 175 10.40 -64.55 -2.88
N GLY A 176 11.12 -63.91 -3.81
CA GLY A 176 11.92 -64.59 -4.85
C GLY A 176 13.33 -65.03 -4.43
N GLU A 177 13.81 -64.65 -3.23
CA GLU A 177 15.07 -65.14 -2.65
C GLU A 177 14.83 -66.35 -1.70
N GLY A 178 13.58 -66.81 -1.56
CA GLY A 178 13.15 -67.90 -0.66
C GLY A 178 12.78 -69.24 -1.31
N GLU A 179 12.78 -69.34 -2.64
CA GLU A 179 12.62 -70.59 -3.42
C GLU A 179 13.96 -71.12 -3.98
#